data_AF-A0A8C3X331-F1
#
_entry.id   AF-A0A8C3X331-F1
#
_cell.length_a   1.000
_cell.length_b   1.000
_cell.length_c   1.000
_cell.angle_alpha   90.00
_cell.angle_beta   90.00
_cell.angle_gamma   90.00
#
_symmetry.space_group_name_H-M   'P 1'
#
loop_
_entity.id
_entity.type
_entity.pdbx_description
1 polymer ?
#
loop_
_entity_poly.entity_id
_entity_poly.type
_entity_poly.pdbx_seq_one_letter_code
_entity_poly.pdbx_strand_id
1 'polypeptide(L)' 'MSLPLNPKPFLNGLTGKPVMVKLKWGMEYKGYLVSVDGYMNMQILIYILGILYQSKILLFQLYEDLK' A
#
# COMPACT_ATOMS: atom_id res chain seq x y z
N MET A 1 -9.28 18.59 -23.58
CA MET A 1 -8.15 17.75 -24.04
C MET A 1 -7.37 17.34 -22.80
N SER A 2 -7.17 16.04 -22.54
CA SER A 2 -6.30 15.61 -21.45
C SER A 2 -4.85 15.78 -21.87
N LEU A 3 -4.08 16.55 -21.12
CA LEU A 3 -2.63 16.64 -21.31
C LEU A 3 -2.01 15.25 -21.14
N PRO A 4 -0.97 14.89 -21.92
CA PRO A 4 -0.25 13.65 -21.71
C PRO A 4 0.31 13.63 -20.28
N LEU A 5 -0.08 12.62 -19.50
CA LEU A 5 0.34 12.47 -18.11
C LEU A 5 1.47 11.45 -18.02
N ASN A 6 2.62 11.90 -17.52
CA ASN A 6 3.78 11.04 -17.34
C ASN A 6 3.52 9.98 -16.23
N PRO A 7 4.09 8.77 -16.33
CA PRO A 7 3.84 7.69 -15.37
C PRO A 7 4.21 8.03 -13.91
N LYS A 8 5.32 8.77 -13.71
CA LYS A 8 5.78 9.17 -12.36
C LYS A 8 4.77 10.13 -11.69
N PRO A 9 4.38 11.28 -12.30
CA PRO A 9 3.30 12.12 -11.78
C PRO A 9 1.97 11.38 -11.58
N PHE A 10 1.63 10.45 -12.46
CA PHE A 10 0.42 9.63 -12.31
C PHE A 10 0.46 8.81 -11.02
N LEU A 11 1.52 8.01 -10.80
CA LEU A 11 1.64 7.17 -9.61
C LEU A 11 1.69 7.99 -8.31
N ASN A 12 2.44 9.10 -8.31
CA ASN A 12 2.50 9.99 -7.15
C ASN A 12 1.13 10.62 -6.84
N GLY A 13 0.31 10.88 -7.86
CA GLY A 13 -1.05 11.38 -7.69
C GLY A 13 -2.03 10.36 -7.13
N LEU A 14 -1.66 9.07 -7.06
CA LEU A 14 -2.46 7.99 -6.49
C LEU A 14 -2.12 7.69 -5.03
N THR A 15 -1.03 8.24 -4.48
CA THR A 15 -0.68 8.05 -3.07
C THR A 15 -1.82 8.54 -2.16
N GLY A 16 -2.19 7.73 -1.17
CA GLY A 16 -3.33 7.94 -0.27
C GLY A 16 -4.70 7.60 -0.87
N LYS A 17 -4.78 7.14 -2.12
CA LYS A 17 -6.05 6.80 -2.78
C LYS A 17 -6.25 5.29 -2.89
N PRO A 18 -7.51 4.82 -2.97
CA PRO A 18 -7.80 3.43 -3.28
C PRO A 18 -7.35 3.10 -4.71
N VAL A 19 -6.60 2.01 -4.86
CA VAL A 19 -6.06 1.52 -6.13
C VAL A 19 -6.31 0.03 -6.30
N MET A 20 -6.31 -0.41 -7.56
CA MET A 20 -6.27 -1.81 -7.94
C MET A 20 -4.97 -2.06 -8.70
N VAL A 21 -4.11 -2.91 -8.14
CA VAL A 21 -2.83 -3.30 -8.74
C VAL A 21 -2.95 -4.71 -9.29
N LYS A 22 -2.80 -4.85 -10.60
CA LYS A 22 -2.79 -6.14 -11.28
C LYS A 22 -1.37 -6.53 -11.66
N LEU A 23 -0.90 -7.65 -11.13
CA LEU A 23 0.38 -8.23 -11.52
C LEU A 23 0.26 -8.96 -12.85
N LYS A 24 1.37 -9.05 -13.58
CA LYS A 24 1.46 -9.71 -14.90
C LYS A 24 0.88 -11.12 -14.90
N TRP A 25 1.03 -11.84 -13.79
CA TRP A 25 0.63 -13.24 -13.64
C TRP A 25 -0.72 -13.42 -12.93
N GLY A 26 -1.56 -12.39 -12.91
CA GLY A 26 -2.99 -12.52 -12.57
C GLY A 26 -3.35 -12.25 -11.11
N MET A 27 -2.38 -12.09 -10.20
CA MET A 27 -2.67 -11.62 -8.85
C MET A 27 -3.14 -10.16 -8.88
N GLU A 28 -4.20 -9.88 -8.13
CA GLU A 28 -4.78 -8.55 -8.01
C GLU A 28 -4.81 -8.12 -6.54
N TYR A 29 -4.29 -6.93 -6.25
CA TYR A 29 -4.35 -6.32 -4.93
C TYR A 29 -5.26 -5.10 -4.97
N LYS A 30 -6.21 -5.04 -4.03
CA LYS A 30 -7.10 -3.89 -3.85
C LYS A 30 -6.84 -3.31 -2.47
N GLY A 31 -6.49 -2.02 -2.42
CA GLY A 31 -6.13 -1.36 -1.18
C GLY A 31 -5.76 0.10 -1.40
N TYR A 32 -5.19 0.73 -0.39
CA TYR A 32 -4.72 2.11 -0.46
C TYR A 32 -3.24 2.13 -0.82
N LEU A 33 -2.85 2.99 -1.76
CA LEU A 33 -1.45 3.20 -2.10
C LEU A 33 -0.78 4.04 -1.01
N VAL A 34 0.11 3.45 -0.23
CA VAL A 34 0.80 4.12 0.88
C VAL A 34 2.01 4.90 0.38
N SER A 35 2.82 4.27 -0.45
CA SER A 35 4.07 4.86 -0.96
C SER A 35 4.49 4.18 -2.28
N VAL A 36 5.31 4.91 -3.05
CA VAL A 36 5.94 4.44 -4.30
C VAL A 36 7.38 4.94 -4.32
N ASP A 37 8.30 4.15 -4.86
CA ASP A 37 9.70 4.55 -5.06
C ASP A 37 10.06 4.84 -6.53
N GLY A 38 11.34 5.15 -6.79
CA GLY A 38 11.86 5.44 -8.13
C GLY A 38 11.81 4.28 -9.12
N TYR A 39 11.62 3.04 -8.64
CA TYR A 39 11.51 1.82 -9.43
C TYR A 39 10.06 1.38 -9.63
N MET A 40 9.08 2.16 -9.15
CA MET A 40 7.66 1.81 -9.15
C MET A 40 7.32 0.61 -8.24
N ASN A 41 8.14 0.32 -7.22
CA ASN A 41 7.70 -0.56 -6.14
C ASN A 41 6.55 0.12 -5.40
N MET A 42 5.48 -0.62 -5.12
CA MET A 42 4.25 -0.07 -4.55
C MET A 42 3.95 -0.70 -3.19
N GLN A 43 3.74 0.13 -2.18
CA GLN A 43 3.24 -0.32 -0.89
C GLN A 43 1.73 -0.21 -0.85
N ILE A 44 1.04 -1.35 -0.78
CA ILE A 44 -0.43 -1.41 -0.72
C ILE A 44 -0.89 -1.81 0.67
N LEU A 45 -1.69 -0.96 1.30
CA LEU A 45 -2.37 -1.28 2.54
C LEU A 45 -3.72 -1.95 2.22
N ILE A 46 -3.83 -3.23 2.60
CA ILE A 46 -5.08 -4.00 2.53
C ILE A 46 -5.68 -4.02 3.93
N TYR A 47 -6.94 -3.64 4.07
CA TYR A 47 -7.59 -3.45 5.39
C TYR A 47 -7.42 -4.63 6.34
N ILE A 48 -7.69 -5.86 5.88
CA ILE A 48 -7.59 -7.07 6.73
C ILE A 48 -6.15 -7.30 7.18
N LEU A 49 -5.17 -7.18 6.27
CA LEU A 49 -3.75 -7.34 6.61
C LEU A 49 -3.26 -6.21 7.52
N GLY A 50 -3.76 -4.99 7.33
CA GLY A 50 -3.47 -3.84 8.18
C GLY A 50 -3.96 -4.06 9.62
N ILE A 51 -5.18 -4.58 9.80
CA ILE A 51 -5.71 -4.93 11.12
C ILE A 51 -4.87 -6.04 11.75
N LEU A 52 -4.56 -7.11 11.02
CA LEU A 52 -3.73 -8.21 11.53
C LEU A 52 -2.33 -7.74 11.93
N TYR A 53 -1.72 -6.85 11.13
CA TYR A 53 -0.41 -6.28 11.42
C TYR A 53 -0.45 -5.36 12.65
N GLN A 54 -1.47 -4.50 12.76
CA GLN A 54 -1.67 -3.64 13.93
C GLN A 54 -1.89 -4.46 15.19
N SER A 55 -2.72 -5.51 15.13
CA SER A 55 -2.92 -6.44 16.24
C SER A 55 -1.63 -7.16 16.63
N LYS A 56 -0.80 -7.55 15.65
CA LYS A 56 0.50 -8.17 15.91
C LYS A 56 1.49 -7.22 16.59
N ILE A 57 1.54 -5.96 16.17
CA ILE A 57 2.33 -4.91 16.84
C ILE A 57 1.84 -4.71 18.27
N LEU A 58 0.52 -4.62 18.47
CA LEU A 58 -0.08 -4.42 19.78
C LEU A 58 0.26 -5.57 20.74
N LEU A 59 0.19 -6.82 20.26
CA LEU A 59 0.57 -8.00 21.05
C LEU A 59 2.06 -8.00 21.40
N PHE A 60 2.93 -7.60 20.47
CA PHE A 60 4.35 -7.47 20.73
C PHE A 60 4.64 -6.38 21.78
N GLN A 61 3.99 -5.22 21.65
CA GLN A 61 4.10 -4.14 22.63
C GLN A 61 3.65 -4.60 24.02
N LEU A 62 2.50 -5.27 24.12
CA LEU A 62 1.99 -5.80 25.39
C LEU A 62 2.95 -6.82 26.03
N TYR A 63 3.63 -7.63 25.21
CA TYR A 63 4.63 -8.57 25.72
C TYR A 63 5.87 -7.88 26.27
N GLU A 64 6.35 -6.82 25.61
CA GLU A 64 7.47 -6.02 26.13
C GLU A 64 7.07 -5.23 27.38
N ASP A 65 5.83 -4.73 27.46
CA ASP A 65 5.32 -4.04 28.66
C ASP A 65 5.13 -4.98 29.87
N LEU A 66 5.02 -6.30 29.64
CA LEU A 66 4.89 -7.33 30.68
C LEU A 66 6.23 -7.93 31.15
N LYS A 67 7.34 -7.61 30.48
CA LYS A 67 8.70 -8.00 30.91
C LYS A 67 9.26 -7.00 31.92
#